data_AF-A0A7V9HM30-F1
#
_entry.id   AF-A0A7V9HM30-F1
#
_cell.length_a   1.000
_cell.length_b   1.000
_cell.length_c   1.000
_cell.angle_alpha   90.00
_cell.angle_beta   90.00
_cell.angle_gamma   90.00
#
_symmetry.space_group_name_H-M   'P 1'
#
loop_
_entity.id
_entity.type
_entity.pdbx_description
1 polymer ?
#
loop_
_entity_poly.entity_id
_entity_poly.type
_entity_poly.pdbx_seq_one_letter_code
_entity_poly.pdbx_strand_id
1 'polypeptide(L)'
;MTGEELGPLTITAVAREVQRISHMESFVGPLPPPAVLERYQELYPDAARVIFESFEKQGDHRRELETYHLRSNVHRSFSGLAAGFVVTLAFLAAAVYLVMNGYEVAGVILGTVDLVALV
;
A
#
# COMPACT_ATOMS: atom_id res chain seq x y z
N MET A 1 -32.23 -53.64 20.39
CA MET A 1 -30.76 -53.75 20.32
C MET A 1 -30.23 -52.32 20.19
N THR A 2 -30.48 -51.52 21.22
CA THR A 2 -29.51 -51.09 22.25
C THR A 2 -28.45 -50.19 21.63
N GLY A 3 -28.82 -48.91 21.53
CA GLY A 3 -27.85 -47.84 21.35
C GLY A 3 -26.86 -47.91 22.49
N GLU A 4 -25.63 -48.28 22.14
CA GLU A 4 -24.48 -48.24 23.02
C GLU A 4 -24.18 -46.76 23.28
N GLU A 5 -24.73 -46.23 24.37
CA GLU A 5 -24.37 -44.89 24.82
C GLU A 5 -22.88 -44.87 25.10
N LEU A 6 -22.14 -44.21 24.21
CA LEU A 6 -20.70 -43.99 24.34
C LEU A 6 -20.43 -43.29 25.66
N GLY A 7 -19.85 -44.03 26.62
CA GLY A 7 -19.56 -43.52 27.94
C GLY A 7 -18.66 -42.26 27.92
N PRO A 8 -18.72 -41.41 28.95
CA PRO A 8 -18.01 -40.12 29.01
C PRO A 8 -16.49 -40.21 28.84
N LEU A 9 -15.92 -41.39 29.11
CA LEU A 9 -14.50 -41.70 28.92
C LEU A 9 -14.09 -41.75 27.45
N THR A 10 -14.95 -42.26 26.56
CA THR A 10 -14.66 -42.41 25.13
C THR A 10 -14.66 -41.06 24.43
N ILE A 11 -15.59 -40.17 24.78
CA ILE A 11 -15.65 -38.80 24.25
C ILE A 11 -14.40 -38.01 24.66
N THR A 12 -13.96 -38.17 25.92
CA THR A 12 -12.78 -37.48 26.44
C THR A 12 -11.48 -38.00 25.80
N ALA A 13 -11.40 -39.31 25.53
CA ALA A 13 -10.26 -39.93 24.86
C ALA A 13 -10.16 -39.48 23.39
N VAL A 14 -11.28 -39.48 22.66
CA VAL A 14 -11.35 -38.99 21.27
C VAL A 14 -11.04 -37.50 21.21
N ALA A 15 -11.58 -36.69 22.13
CA ALA A 15 -11.27 -35.26 22.19
C ALA A 15 -9.78 -34.99 22.42
N ARG A 16 -9.12 -35.77 23.29
CA ARG A 16 -7.69 -35.65 23.56
C ARG A 16 -6.83 -36.06 22.35
N GLU A 17 -7.24 -37.09 21.61
CA GLU A 17 -6.55 -37.53 20.40
C GLU A 17 -6.73 -36.54 19.25
N VAL A 18 -7.93 -36.01 19.06
CA VAL A 18 -8.20 -34.93 18.09
C VAL A 18 -7.39 -33.68 18.42
N GLN A 19 -7.28 -33.33 19.71
CA GLN A 19 -6.44 -32.22 20.16
C GLN A 19 -4.94 -32.46 19.89
N ARG A 20 -4.47 -33.71 19.97
CA ARG A 20 -3.07 -34.08 19.69
C ARG A 20 -2.72 -33.98 18.20
N ILE A 21 -3.68 -34.26 17.32
CA ILE A 21 -3.51 -34.17 15.86
C ILE A 21 -3.55 -32.70 15.39
N SER A 22 -4.17 -31.80 16.16
CA SER A 22 -4.28 -30.37 15.83
C SER A 22 -3.13 -29.53 16.38
N HIS A 23 -1.89 -29.84 16.01
CA HIS A 23 -0.78 -28.88 16.12
C HIS A 23 -0.83 -27.92 14.91
N MET A 24 -1.67 -26.89 14.98
CA MET A 24 -1.59 -25.75 14.06
C MET A 24 -0.47 -24.82 14.52
N GLU A 25 0.72 -24.98 13.97
CA GLU A 25 1.77 -23.95 14.10
C GLU A 25 1.45 -22.81 13.13
N SER A 26 0.78 -21.77 13.64
CA SER A 26 0.60 -20.53 12.90
C SER A 26 1.81 -19.63 13.16
N PHE A 27 2.58 -19.34 12.13
CA PHE A 27 3.65 -18.36 12.20
C PHE A 27 3.24 -17.09 11.45
N VAL A 28 3.48 -15.94 12.08
CA VAL A 28 3.24 -14.62 11.49
C VAL A 28 4.55 -13.85 11.51
N GLY A 29 5.11 -13.68 10.33
CA GLY A 29 6.34 -12.95 10.15
C GLY A 29 6.83 -13.10 8.71
N PRO A 30 7.67 -12.18 8.25
CA PRO A 30 8.17 -12.21 6.89
C PRO A 30 9.22 -13.30 6.64
N LEU A 31 9.83 -13.83 7.70
CA LEU A 31 10.88 -14.85 7.64
C LEU A 31 10.42 -16.11 8.36
N PRO A 32 10.62 -17.32 7.81
CA PRO A 32 10.22 -18.56 8.47
C PRO A 32 10.87 -18.71 9.86
N PRO A 33 10.23 -19.45 10.80
CA PRO A 33 10.83 -19.76 12.09
C PRO A 33 12.19 -20.46 11.94
N PRO A 34 13.13 -20.30 12.90
CA PRO A 34 14.43 -20.97 12.87
C PRO A 34 14.34 -22.49 12.68
N ALA A 35 13.41 -23.16 13.39
CA ALA A 35 13.19 -24.60 13.27
C ALA A 35 12.79 -25.02 11.84
N VAL A 36 12.04 -24.19 11.13
CA VAL A 36 11.64 -24.43 9.73
C VAL A 36 12.82 -24.17 8.78
N LEU A 37 13.61 -23.13 9.03
CA LEU A 37 14.82 -22.83 8.26
C LEU A 37 15.86 -23.96 8.36
N GLU A 38 16.03 -24.54 9.54
CA GLU A 38 16.91 -25.70 9.76
C GLU A 38 16.46 -26.90 8.90
N ARG A 39 15.15 -27.20 8.85
CA ARG A 39 14.62 -28.26 7.99
C ARG A 39 14.85 -27.98 6.50
N TYR A 40 14.68 -26.74 6.06
CA TYR A 40 14.97 -26.39 4.68
C TYR A 40 16.45 -26.54 4.35
N GLN A 41 17.34 -26.18 5.28
CA GLN A 41 18.78 -26.35 5.12
C GLN A 41 19.19 -27.83 5.05
N GLU A 42 18.52 -28.72 5.80
CA GLU A 42 18.71 -30.18 5.73
C GLU A 42 18.35 -30.74 4.35
N LEU A 43 17.27 -30.25 3.73
CA LEU A 43 16.82 -30.69 2.40
C LEU A 43 17.60 -30.04 1.25
N TYR A 44 17.96 -28.77 1.41
CA TYR A 44 18.60 -27.95 0.39
C TYR A 44 19.74 -27.15 1.02
N PRO A 45 21.00 -27.55 0.79
CA PRO A 45 22.14 -26.78 1.24
C PRO A 45 22.05 -25.34 0.73
N ASP A 46 22.23 -24.38 1.63
CA ASP A 46 22.10 -22.92 1.45
C ASP A 46 20.67 -22.34 1.43
N ALA A 47 19.64 -23.13 1.74
CA ALA A 47 18.26 -22.63 1.75
C ALA A 47 18.09 -21.38 2.61
N ALA A 48 18.67 -21.36 3.81
CA ALA A 48 18.58 -20.21 4.71
C ALA A 48 19.15 -18.95 4.05
N ARG A 49 20.35 -19.04 3.47
CA ARG A 49 21.01 -17.91 2.78
C ARG A 49 20.14 -17.38 1.64
N VAL A 50 19.62 -18.26 0.79
CA VAL A 50 18.73 -17.88 -0.33
C VAL A 50 17.47 -17.16 0.16
N ILE A 51 16.87 -17.64 1.25
CA ILE A 51 15.67 -17.03 1.85
C ILE A 51 15.99 -15.62 2.38
N PHE A 52 17.09 -15.45 3.13
CA PHE A 52 17.50 -14.16 3.65
C PHE A 52 17.84 -13.16 2.52
N GLU A 53 18.62 -13.57 1.52
CA GLU A 53 18.95 -12.74 0.36
C GLU A 53 17.68 -12.33 -0.42
N SER A 54 16.74 -13.25 -0.58
CA SER A 54 15.46 -12.97 -1.26
C SER A 54 14.64 -11.97 -0.46
N PHE A 55 14.58 -12.11 0.86
CA PHE A 55 13.89 -11.17 1.73
C PHE A 55 14.51 -9.78 1.70
N GLU A 56 15.84 -9.69 1.75
CA GLU A 56 16.58 -8.42 1.62
C GLU A 56 16.30 -7.74 0.29
N LYS A 57 16.40 -8.47 -0.83
CA LYS A 57 16.10 -7.95 -2.18
C LYS A 57 14.67 -7.43 -2.30
N GLN A 58 13.70 -8.13 -1.71
CA GLN A 58 12.30 -7.65 -1.65
C GLN A 58 12.16 -6.39 -0.79
N GLY A 59 12.92 -6.30 0.30
CA GLY A 59 13.02 -5.10 1.13
C GLY A 59 13.60 -3.90 0.36
N ASP A 60 14.68 -4.11 -0.38
CA ASP A 60 15.30 -3.09 -1.23
C ASP A 60 14.35 -2.62 -2.33
N HIS A 61 13.75 -3.56 -3.07
CA HIS A 61 12.80 -3.23 -4.12
C HIS A 61 11.61 -2.42 -3.59
N ARG A 62 11.08 -2.77 -2.41
CA ARG A 62 10.01 -1.99 -1.77
C ARG A 62 10.47 -0.57 -1.41
N ARG A 63 11.65 -0.40 -0.81
CA ARG A 63 12.21 0.93 -0.49
C ARG A 63 12.45 1.78 -1.74
N GLU A 64 12.89 1.15 -2.82
CA GLU A 64 13.08 1.81 -4.11
C GLU A 64 11.74 2.31 -4.67
N LEU A 65 10.71 1.46 -4.68
CA LEU A 65 9.36 1.84 -5.11
C LEU A 65 8.78 2.96 -4.22
N GLU A 66 8.90 2.85 -2.90
CA GLU A 66 8.46 3.90 -1.97
C GLU A 66 9.15 5.24 -2.29
N THR A 67 10.46 5.23 -2.50
CA THR A 67 11.24 6.42 -2.87
C THR A 67 10.82 6.99 -4.22
N TYR A 68 10.64 6.12 -5.22
CA TYR A 68 10.17 6.51 -6.55
C TYR A 68 8.77 7.13 -6.49
N HIS A 69 7.83 6.51 -5.79
CA HIS A 69 6.48 7.01 -5.62
C HIS A 69 6.46 8.36 -4.89
N LEU A 70 7.23 8.52 -3.83
CA LEU A 70 7.36 9.81 -3.12
C LEU A 70 7.90 10.90 -4.05
N ARG A 71 8.98 10.62 -4.79
CA ARG A 71 9.56 11.58 -5.74
C ARG A 71 8.59 11.92 -6.88
N SER A 72 7.91 10.93 -7.43
CA SER A 72 6.93 11.11 -8.50
C SER A 72 5.75 11.96 -8.04
N ASN A 73 5.23 11.71 -6.84
CA ASN A 73 4.14 12.49 -6.26
C ASN A 73 4.53 13.96 -6.06
N VAL A 74 5.75 14.23 -5.56
CA VAL A 74 6.26 15.60 -5.40
C VAL A 74 6.36 16.30 -6.75
N HIS A 75 6.94 15.66 -7.77
CA HIS A 75 7.06 16.25 -9.10
C HIS A 75 5.68 16.50 -9.72
N ARG A 76 4.75 15.54 -9.64
CA ARG A 76 3.39 15.68 -10.17
C ARG A 76 2.64 16.82 -9.49
N SER A 77 2.78 16.97 -8.17
CA SER A 77 2.19 18.07 -7.42
C SER A 77 2.74 19.42 -7.88
N PHE A 78 4.06 19.52 -8.05
CA PHE A 78 4.70 20.75 -8.50
C PHE A 78 4.34 21.10 -9.94
N SER A 79 4.27 20.12 -10.84
CA SER A 79 3.83 20.32 -12.22
C SER A 79 2.38 20.79 -12.31
N GLY A 80 1.49 20.23 -11.47
CA GLY A 80 0.10 20.69 -11.38
C GLY A 80 0.00 22.13 -10.89
N LEU A 81 0.74 22.48 -9.83
CA LEU A 81 0.78 23.84 -9.29
C LEU A 81 1.35 24.84 -10.31
N ALA A 82 2.43 24.48 -11.01
CA ALA A 82 3.04 25.30 -12.04
C ALA A 82 2.12 25.50 -13.25
N ALA A 83 1.43 24.45 -13.70
CA ALA A 83 0.45 24.55 -14.78
C ALA A 83 -0.73 25.45 -14.38
N GLY A 84 -1.28 25.27 -13.18
CA GLY A 84 -2.32 26.13 -12.62
C GLY A 84 -1.87 27.58 -12.57
N PHE A 85 -0.69 27.86 -12.02
CA PHE A 85 -0.12 29.21 -11.94
C PHE A 85 0.01 29.89 -13.31
N VAL A 86 0.48 29.15 -14.33
CA VAL A 86 0.58 29.68 -15.71
C VAL A 86 -0.80 30.01 -16.28
N VAL A 87 -1.80 29.15 -16.05
CA VAL A 87 -3.18 29.40 -16.47
C VAL A 87 -3.73 30.64 -15.78
N THR A 88 -3.58 30.77 -14.46
CA THR A 88 -4.04 31.96 -13.71
C THR A 88 -3.42 33.24 -14.26
N LEU A 89 -2.11 33.25 -14.52
CA LEU A 89 -1.44 34.42 -15.05
C LEU A 89 -1.96 34.80 -16.44
N ALA A 90 -2.26 33.81 -17.29
CA ALA A 90 -2.81 34.05 -18.63
C ALA A 90 -4.21 34.67 -18.55
N PHE A 91 -5.10 34.12 -17.72
CA PHE A 91 -6.46 34.63 -17.53
C PHE A 91 -6.47 36.01 -16.84
N LEU A 92 -5.60 36.23 -15.86
CA LEU A 92 -5.44 37.52 -15.22
C LEU A 92 -4.95 38.59 -16.21
N ALA A 93 -3.97 38.25 -17.05
CA ALA A 93 -3.50 39.15 -18.10
C ALA A 93 -4.60 39.46 -19.13
N ALA A 94 -5.39 38.47 -19.54
CA ALA A 94 -6.53 38.65 -20.42
C ALA A 94 -7.63 39.53 -19.79
N ALA A 95 -7.91 39.35 -18.49
CA ALA A 95 -8.86 40.17 -17.74
C ALA A 95 -8.41 41.64 -17.68
N VAL A 96 -7.14 41.90 -17.36
CA VAL A 96 -6.56 43.25 -17.37
C VAL A 96 -6.67 43.87 -18.76
N TYR A 97 -6.33 43.11 -19.81
CA TYR A 97 -6.46 43.56 -21.20
C TYR A 97 -7.92 43.93 -21.56
N LEU A 98 -8.90 43.13 -21.17
CA LEU A 98 -10.33 43.41 -21.38
C LEU A 98 -10.75 44.72 -20.70
N VAL A 99 -10.36 44.93 -19.44
CA VAL A 99 -10.67 46.15 -18.70
C VAL A 99 -10.05 47.38 -19.38
N MET A 100 -8.79 47.30 -19.81
CA MET A 100 -8.12 48.40 -20.51
C MET A 100 -8.77 48.77 -21.85
N ASN A 101 -9.50 47.83 -22.47
CA ASN A 101 -10.22 48.07 -23.73
C ASN A 101 -11.71 48.43 -23.52
N GLY A 102 -12.13 48.71 -22.29
CA GLY A 102 -13.50 49.13 -21.96
C GLY A 102 -14.49 48.00 -21.72
N TYR A 103 -14.06 46.74 -21.75
CA TYR A 103 -14.88 45.56 -21.43
C TYR A 103 -14.84 45.22 -19.93
N GLU A 104 -15.19 46.19 -19.10
CA GLU A 104 -14.98 46.15 -17.64
C GLU A 104 -15.72 44.98 -16.97
N VAL A 105 -17.00 44.77 -17.31
CA VAL A 105 -17.81 43.67 -16.77
C VAL A 105 -17.24 42.31 -17.17
N ALA A 106 -16.84 42.14 -18.43
CA ALA A 106 -16.27 40.87 -18.91
C ALA A 106 -14.91 40.59 -18.25
N GLY A 107 -14.07 41.62 -18.08
CA GLY A 107 -12.79 41.50 -17.41
C GLY A 107 -12.93 41.13 -15.93
N VAL A 108 -13.88 41.74 -15.20
CA VAL A 108 -14.15 41.40 -13.79
C VAL A 108 -14.68 39.97 -13.64
N ILE A 109 -15.62 39.55 -14.49
CA ILE A 109 -16.14 38.17 -14.47
C ILE A 109 -15.01 37.18 -14.72
N LEU A 110 -14.20 37.41 -15.76
CA LEU A 110 -13.09 36.51 -16.11
C LEU A 110 -12.06 36.42 -14.98
N GLY A 111 -11.68 37.55 -14.40
CA GLY A 111 -10.68 37.60 -13.32
C GLY A 111 -11.16 36.99 -12.01
N THR A 112 -12.46 37.04 -11.70
CA THR A 112 -13.01 36.49 -10.45
C THR A 112 -13.34 35.00 -10.56
N VAL A 113 -13.92 34.56 -11.67
CA VAL A 113 -14.29 33.15 -11.88
C VAL A 113 -13.06 32.26 -11.95
N ASP A 114 -12.01 32.68 -12.66
CA ASP A 114 -10.78 31.89 -12.78
C ASP A 114 -10.11 31.65 -11.42
N LEU A 115 -10.05 32.67 -10.56
CA LEU A 115 -9.47 32.54 -9.22
C LEU A 115 -10.28 31.61 -8.31
N VAL A 116 -11.61 31.62 -8.41
CA VAL A 116 -12.48 30.74 -7.60
C VAL A 116 -12.48 29.30 -8.14
N ALA A 117 -12.41 29.12 -9.45
CA ALA A 117 -12.45 27.79 -10.07
C ALA A 117 -11.15 26.99 -9.89
N LEU A 118 -10.04 27.68 -9.61
CA LEU A 118 -8.72 27.06 -9.54
C LEU A 118 -8.24 26.73 -8.11
N VAL A 119 -8.88 27.30 -7.07
CA VAL A 119 -8.62 27.01 -5.65
C VAL A 119 -9.50 25.86 -5.17
#